data_AF-A0A7S0C5I6-F1
#
_entry.id   AF-A0A7S0C5I6-F1
#
_cell.length_a   1.000
_cell.length_b   1.000
_cell.length_c   1.000
_cell.angle_alpha   90.00
_cell.angle_beta   90.00
_cell.angle_gamma   90.00
#
_symmetry.space_group_name_H-M   'P 1'
#
loop_
_entity.id
_entity.type
_entity.pdbx_description
1 polymer ?
#
loop_
_entity_poly.entity_id
_entity_poly.type
_entity_poly.pdbx_seq_one_letter_code
_entity_poly.pdbx_strand_id
1 'polypeptide(L)'
;EFSDEDIETMEMQLLSTLKWRMNPPTAPCFVRHIFTILVPRDADSMFPNMLEDSLYFTDLALCDYFFVTKRSSVVAVSSMINAIKKRCNFGNLEQDEASFLVKHICRICNVSDSCIDVKASQERLWKIYTESDEFKELVSNTLTVVEEPPITQCFLASQTFCSSSMVDSPVSVAKNVFN
;
A
#
# COMPACT_ATOMS: atom_id res chain seq x y z
N GLU A 1 19.61 -5.10 -32.55
CA GLU A 1 20.61 -5.27 -31.48
C GLU A 1 21.12 -3.88 -31.17
N PHE A 2 21.26 -3.53 -29.89
CA PHE A 2 21.78 -2.22 -29.47
C PHE A 2 23.31 -2.31 -29.36
N SER A 3 24.04 -1.31 -29.84
CA SER A 3 25.50 -1.27 -29.68
C SER A 3 25.90 -0.72 -28.31
N ASP A 4 27.16 -0.87 -27.95
CA ASP A 4 27.70 -0.29 -26.71
C ASP A 4 27.58 1.24 -26.73
N GLU A 5 27.80 1.88 -27.88
CA GLU A 5 27.65 3.34 -28.04
C GLU A 5 26.20 3.81 -27.84
N ASP A 6 25.21 2.99 -28.20
CA ASP A 6 23.79 3.30 -27.96
C ASP A 6 23.50 3.33 -26.44
N ILE A 7 24.11 2.42 -25.68
CA ILE A 7 23.95 2.34 -24.22
C ILE A 7 24.60 3.54 -23.54
N GLU A 8 25.83 3.89 -23.92
CA GLU A 8 26.55 5.06 -23.38
C GLU A 8 25.79 6.36 -23.66
N THR A 9 25.25 6.49 -24.88
CA THR A 9 24.45 7.66 -25.28
C THR A 9 23.19 7.77 -24.43
N MET A 10 22.47 6.65 -24.21
CA MET A 10 21.28 6.62 -23.37
C MET A 10 21.61 6.96 -21.91
N GLU A 11 22.69 6.39 -21.38
CA GLU A 11 23.14 6.66 -20.01
C GLU A 11 23.42 8.14 -19.81
N MET A 12 24.23 8.75 -20.69
CA MET A 12 24.56 10.17 -20.60
C MET A 12 23.31 11.07 -20.72
N GLN A 13 22.35 10.70 -21.56
CA GLN A 13 21.07 11.41 -21.66
C GLN A 13 20.24 11.31 -20.37
N LEU A 14 20.17 10.12 -19.75
CA LEU A 14 19.47 9.91 -18.49
C LEU A 14 20.12 10.68 -17.34
N LEU A 15 21.44 10.57 -17.18
CA LEU A 15 22.20 11.24 -16.12
C LEU A 15 22.08 12.77 -16.21
N SER A 16 22.19 13.32 -17.43
CA SER A 16 22.04 14.76 -17.66
C SER A 16 20.60 15.23 -17.40
N THR A 17 19.59 14.48 -17.83
CA THR A 17 18.17 14.80 -17.59
C THR A 17 17.83 14.80 -16.10
N LEU A 18 18.34 13.81 -15.35
CA LEU A 18 18.18 13.71 -13.90
C LEU A 18 19.08 14.69 -13.12
N LYS A 19 19.93 15.46 -13.81
CA LYS A 19 20.90 16.37 -13.21
C LYS A 19 21.78 15.66 -12.18
N TRP A 20 22.18 14.42 -12.48
CA TRP A 20 22.97 13.55 -11.62
C TRP A 20 22.33 13.22 -10.25
N ARG A 21 21.02 13.42 -10.09
CA ARG A 21 20.28 13.09 -8.85
C ARG A 21 19.84 11.63 -8.85
N MET A 22 20.80 10.72 -8.75
CA MET A 22 20.59 9.27 -8.91
C MET A 22 20.08 8.55 -7.66
N ASN A 23 20.05 9.20 -6.50
CA ASN A 23 19.70 8.58 -5.23
C ASN A 23 18.42 9.19 -4.61
N PRO A 24 17.24 9.03 -5.24
CA PRO A 24 15.99 9.44 -4.63
C PRO A 24 15.66 8.54 -3.44
N PRO A 25 14.97 9.05 -2.40
CA PRO A 25 14.51 8.23 -1.29
C PRO A 25 13.44 7.23 -1.77
N THR A 26 13.72 5.93 -1.63
CA THR A 26 12.83 4.84 -2.08
C THR A 26 11.89 4.39 -0.96
N ALA A 27 10.77 3.75 -1.31
CA ALA A 27 9.82 3.19 -0.35
C ALA A 27 10.47 2.23 0.66
N PRO A 28 11.29 1.24 0.24
CA PRO A 28 12.00 0.35 1.20
C PRO A 28 12.96 1.10 2.13
N CYS A 29 13.55 2.23 1.69
CA CYS A 29 14.38 3.08 2.55
C CYS A 29 13.55 3.68 3.70
N PHE A 30 12.35 4.19 3.42
CA PHE A 30 11.43 4.68 4.45
C PHE A 30 10.99 3.56 5.40
N VAL A 31 10.63 2.38 4.88
CA VAL A 31 10.23 1.23 5.70
C VAL A 31 11.33 0.90 6.72
N ARG A 32 12.57 0.70 6.27
CA ARG A 32 13.71 0.38 7.16
C ARG A 32 13.95 1.47 8.19
N HIS A 33 13.86 2.73 7.79
CA HIS A 33 14.06 3.86 8.69
C HIS A 33 12.98 3.92 9.78
N ILE A 34 11.71 3.78 9.41
CA ILE A 34 10.58 3.80 10.35
C ILE A 34 10.68 2.62 11.32
N PHE A 35 10.98 1.40 10.84
CA PHE A 35 11.18 0.24 11.72
C PHE A 35 12.35 0.45 12.71
N THR A 36 13.44 1.08 12.28
CA THR A 36 14.56 1.41 13.18
C THR A 36 14.15 2.34 14.32
N ILE A 37 13.16 3.22 14.09
CA ILE A 37 12.62 4.12 15.11
C ILE A 37 11.61 3.40 16.01
N LEU A 38 10.78 2.52 15.43
CA LEU A 38 9.73 1.79 16.15
C LEU A 38 10.27 0.72 17.11
N VAL A 39 11.37 0.08 16.74
CA VAL A 39 11.85 -1.13 17.40
C VAL A 39 12.82 -0.78 18.54
N PRO A 40 12.48 -1.09 19.81
CA PRO A 40 13.44 -1.04 20.90
C PRO A 40 14.59 -2.02 20.63
N ARG A 41 15.79 -1.72 21.14
CA ARG A 41 17.03 -2.47 20.85
C ARG A 41 16.96 -3.97 21.23
N ASP A 42 16.00 -4.36 22.06
CA ASP A 42 15.75 -5.73 22.56
C ASP A 42 14.59 -6.42 21.82
N ALA A 43 14.53 -6.25 20.49
CA ALA A 43 13.36 -6.49 19.67
C ALA A 43 12.78 -7.92 19.72
N ASP A 44 11.46 -7.96 19.88
CA ASP A 44 10.63 -9.15 19.80
C ASP A 44 10.76 -9.89 18.46
N SER A 45 10.62 -11.21 18.48
CA SER A 45 10.78 -12.12 17.32
C SER A 45 9.86 -11.80 16.13
N MET A 46 8.83 -10.96 16.35
CA MET A 46 7.84 -10.57 15.36
C MET A 46 8.32 -9.47 14.39
N PHE A 47 9.21 -8.57 14.81
CA PHE A 47 9.59 -7.41 14.00
C PHE A 47 10.33 -7.73 12.69
N PRO A 48 11.25 -8.71 12.64
CA PRO A 48 11.89 -9.11 11.39
C PRO A 48 10.86 -9.58 10.34
N ASN A 49 9.89 -10.38 10.77
CA ASN A 49 8.82 -10.89 9.91
C ASN A 49 7.92 -9.76 9.36
N MET A 50 7.61 -8.76 10.19
CA MET A 50 6.86 -7.58 9.75
C MET A 50 7.65 -6.71 8.77
N LEU A 51 8.97 -6.58 8.97
CA LEU A 51 9.85 -5.86 8.06
C LEU A 51 9.89 -6.55 6.70
N GLU A 52 10.05 -7.88 6.68
CA GLU A 52 10.03 -8.68 5.44
C GLU A 52 8.72 -8.52 4.69
N ASP A 53 7.57 -8.67 5.36
CA ASP A 53 6.26 -8.46 4.72
C ASP A 53 6.11 -7.04 4.18
N SER A 54 6.59 -6.04 4.92
CA SER A 54 6.51 -4.64 4.49
C SER A 54 7.34 -4.40 3.23
N LEU A 55 8.53 -5.00 3.15
CA LEU A 55 9.38 -4.93 1.97
C LEU A 55 8.75 -5.66 0.78
N TYR A 56 8.15 -6.82 1.02
CA TYR A 56 7.42 -7.54 -0.02
C TYR A 56 6.26 -6.69 -0.60
N PHE A 57 5.48 -6.02 0.25
CA PHE A 57 4.47 -5.08 -0.24
C PHE A 57 5.08 -3.90 -1.02
N THR A 58 6.29 -3.42 -0.66
CA THR A 58 6.96 -2.40 -1.50
C THR A 58 7.39 -2.95 -2.86
N ASP A 59 7.74 -4.23 -2.96
CA ASP A 59 8.08 -4.87 -4.24
C ASP A 59 6.83 -5.03 -5.12
N LEU A 60 5.68 -5.41 -4.52
CA LEU A 60 4.40 -5.40 -5.24
C LEU A 60 4.05 -4.02 -5.80
N ALA A 61 4.39 -2.95 -5.07
CA ALA A 61 4.18 -1.58 -5.54
C ALA A 61 5.00 -1.23 -6.79
N LEU A 62 6.19 -1.83 -6.96
CA LEU A 62 7.04 -1.60 -8.14
C LEU A 62 6.44 -2.19 -9.41
N CYS A 63 5.66 -3.26 -9.27
CA CYS A 63 5.02 -3.96 -10.38
C CYS A 63 3.73 -3.29 -10.88
N ASP A 64 3.28 -2.19 -10.24
CA ASP A 64 2.02 -1.54 -10.58
C ASP A 64 2.17 -0.04 -10.86
N TYR A 65 1.71 0.35 -12.06
CA TYR A 65 1.76 1.72 -12.56
C TYR A 65 1.03 2.73 -11.65
N PHE A 66 0.03 2.29 -10.85
CA PHE A 66 -0.68 3.14 -9.89
C PHE A 66 0.28 3.89 -8.96
N PHE A 67 1.39 3.27 -8.56
CA PHE A 67 2.32 3.83 -7.58
C PHE A 67 3.34 4.81 -8.16
N VAL A 68 3.45 4.93 -9.49
CA VAL A 68 4.37 5.88 -10.15
C VAL A 68 4.10 7.32 -9.73
N THR A 69 2.83 7.66 -9.49
CA THR A 69 2.42 9.01 -9.07
C THR A 69 2.39 9.20 -7.56
N LYS A 70 2.67 8.15 -6.78
CA LYS A 70 2.58 8.17 -5.32
C LYS A 70 3.93 8.49 -4.69
N ARG A 71 3.88 9.24 -3.58
CA ARG A 71 5.09 9.52 -2.79
C ARG A 71 5.61 8.23 -2.18
N SER A 72 6.92 7.99 -2.24
CA SER A 72 7.55 6.79 -1.69
C SER A 72 7.28 6.59 -0.20
N SER A 73 7.11 7.66 0.57
CA SER A 73 6.71 7.59 1.99
C SER A 73 5.27 7.09 2.19
N VAL A 74 4.34 7.44 1.30
CA VAL A 74 2.96 6.92 1.32
C VAL A 74 2.97 5.43 1.04
N VAL A 75 3.70 5.01 0.00
CA VAL A 75 3.86 3.59 -0.34
C VAL A 75 4.42 2.82 0.85
N ALA A 76 5.50 3.32 1.47
CA ALA A 76 6.09 2.70 2.65
C ALA A 76 5.09 2.53 3.80
N VAL A 77 4.36 3.60 4.16
CA VAL A 77 3.37 3.55 5.25
C VAL A 77 2.23 2.59 4.92
N SER A 78 1.71 2.62 3.69
CA SER A 78 0.67 1.69 3.25
C SER A 78 1.14 0.23 3.28
N SER A 79 2.36 -0.05 2.84
CA SER A 79 2.99 -1.37 2.90
C SER A 79 3.14 -1.87 4.34
N MET A 80 3.61 -1.01 5.25
CA MET A 80 3.75 -1.36 6.68
C MET A 80 2.41 -1.67 7.34
N ILE A 81 1.38 -0.87 7.04
CA ILE A 81 0.04 -1.10 7.59
C ILE A 81 -0.55 -2.40 7.03
N ASN A 82 -0.35 -2.70 5.74
CA ASN A 82 -0.81 -3.96 5.17
C ASN A 82 -0.05 -5.18 5.72
N ALA A 83 1.25 -5.05 6.00
CA ALA A 83 2.02 -6.09 6.68
C ALA A 83 1.47 -6.38 8.09
N ILE A 84 1.16 -5.33 8.86
CA ILE A 84 0.52 -5.46 10.18
C ILE A 84 -0.84 -6.18 10.04
N LYS A 85 -1.68 -5.76 9.08
CA LYS A 85 -2.98 -6.39 8.83
C LYS A 85 -2.86 -7.85 8.40
N LYS A 86 -1.87 -8.19 7.55
CA LYS A 86 -1.56 -9.58 7.16
C LYS A 86 -1.27 -10.43 8.40
N ARG A 87 -0.44 -9.94 9.32
CA ARG A 87 -0.11 -10.66 10.56
C ARG A 87 -1.26 -10.72 11.55
N CYS A 88 -2.15 -9.74 11.55
CA CYS A 88 -3.37 -9.76 12.35
C CYS A 88 -4.38 -10.79 11.83
N ASN A 89 -4.45 -10.99 10.51
CA ASN A 89 -5.40 -11.92 9.88
C ASN A 89 -4.89 -13.36 9.79
N PHE A 90 -3.60 -13.54 9.54
CA PHE A 90 -2.98 -14.85 9.24
C PHE A 90 -1.78 -15.20 10.13
N GLY A 91 -1.46 -14.34 11.11
CA GLY A 91 -0.35 -14.55 12.03
C GLY A 91 -0.82 -14.50 13.49
N ASN A 92 0.16 -14.32 14.39
CA ASN A 92 -0.08 -14.34 15.85
C ASN A 92 -0.15 -12.94 16.46
N LEU A 93 -0.51 -11.91 15.68
CA LEU A 93 -0.60 -10.53 16.18
C LEU A 93 -2.02 -10.21 16.62
N GLU A 94 -2.19 -9.78 17.87
CA GLU A 94 -3.50 -9.41 18.39
C GLU A 94 -4.02 -8.10 17.75
N GLN A 95 -5.35 -8.00 17.63
CA GLN A 95 -6.02 -6.85 17.00
C GLN A 95 -5.72 -5.51 17.70
N ASP A 96 -5.61 -5.52 19.02
CA ASP A 96 -5.33 -4.32 19.82
C ASP A 96 -3.88 -3.86 19.64
N GLU A 97 -2.93 -4.79 19.60
CA GLU A 97 -1.52 -4.53 19.32
C GLU A 97 -1.33 -3.98 17.89
N ALA A 98 -2.01 -4.58 16.91
CA ALA A 98 -2.03 -4.10 15.54
C ALA A 98 -2.54 -2.65 15.45
N SER A 99 -3.65 -2.33 16.15
CA SER A 99 -4.20 -0.96 16.19
C SER A 99 -3.22 0.03 16.83
N PHE A 100 -2.54 -0.38 17.91
CA PHE A 100 -1.54 0.45 18.57
C PHE A 100 -0.36 0.75 17.65
N LEU A 101 0.19 -0.27 16.97
CA LEU A 101 1.30 -0.12 16.04
C LEU A 101 0.95 0.79 14.86
N VAL A 102 -0.22 0.62 14.26
CA VAL A 102 -0.68 1.48 13.15
C VAL A 102 -0.79 2.93 13.60
N LYS A 103 -1.42 3.20 14.75
CA LYS A 103 -1.51 4.55 15.32
C LYS A 103 -0.13 5.16 15.57
N HIS A 104 0.82 4.35 16.04
CA HIS A 104 2.17 4.80 16.31
C HIS A 104 2.93 5.16 15.02
N ILE A 105 2.81 4.33 13.97
CA ILE A 105 3.35 4.61 12.63
C ILE A 105 2.79 5.91 12.06
N CYS A 106 1.47 6.08 12.09
CA CYS A 106 0.79 7.29 11.63
C CYS A 106 1.31 8.54 12.35
N ARG A 107 1.54 8.44 13.67
CA ARG A 107 2.09 9.53 14.48
C ARG A 107 3.53 9.89 14.09
N ILE A 108 4.41 8.90 13.92
CA ILE A 108 5.82 9.12 13.52
C ILE A 108 5.91 9.74 12.13
N CYS A 109 5.08 9.25 11.20
CA CYS A 109 5.11 9.72 9.81
C CYS A 109 4.37 11.05 9.62
N ASN A 110 3.70 11.56 10.66
CA ASN A 110 2.79 12.70 10.58
C ASN A 110 1.75 12.55 9.45
N VAL A 111 1.20 11.34 9.32
CA VAL A 111 0.19 11.00 8.32
C VAL A 111 -1.10 10.67 9.05
N SER A 112 -2.19 11.34 8.69
CA SER A 112 -3.52 11.00 9.20
C SER A 112 -3.91 9.61 8.73
N ASP A 113 -4.43 8.76 9.62
CA ASP A 113 -4.98 7.43 9.28
C ASP A 113 -6.10 7.51 8.21
N SER A 114 -6.79 8.65 8.13
CA SER A 114 -7.79 8.97 7.10
C SER A 114 -7.22 9.51 5.79
N CYS A 115 -5.90 9.47 5.58
CA CYS A 115 -5.29 9.99 4.36
C CYS A 115 -5.76 9.17 3.15
N ILE A 116 -6.40 9.85 2.19
CA ILE A 116 -6.98 9.23 1.00
C ILE A 116 -5.91 8.47 0.21
N ASP A 117 -4.71 9.05 0.08
CA ASP A 117 -3.61 8.40 -0.64
C ASP A 117 -3.12 7.12 0.04
N VAL A 118 -3.05 7.10 1.38
CA VAL A 118 -2.64 5.91 2.13
C VAL A 118 -3.68 4.81 2.00
N LYS A 119 -4.96 5.14 2.12
CA LYS A 119 -6.07 4.17 1.98
C LYS A 119 -6.15 3.61 0.58
N ALA A 120 -6.14 4.46 -0.44
CA ALA A 120 -6.14 4.03 -1.84
C ALA A 120 -4.93 3.14 -2.17
N SER A 121 -3.76 3.48 -1.63
CA SER A 121 -2.55 2.66 -1.78
C SER A 121 -2.65 1.32 -1.03
N GLN A 122 -3.22 1.30 0.18
CA GLN A 122 -3.46 0.07 0.93
C GLN A 122 -4.40 -0.87 0.19
N GLU A 123 -5.54 -0.36 -0.27
CA GLU A 123 -6.54 -1.13 -1.02
C GLU A 123 -5.94 -1.70 -2.29
N ARG A 124 -5.18 -0.88 -3.03
CA ARG A 124 -4.52 -1.33 -4.26
C ARG A 124 -3.47 -2.40 -3.99
N LEU A 125 -2.60 -2.20 -3.00
CA LEU A 125 -1.59 -3.19 -2.61
C LEU A 125 -2.22 -4.50 -2.14
N TRP A 126 -3.29 -4.42 -1.36
CA TRP A 126 -3.99 -5.60 -0.89
C TRP A 126 -4.61 -6.39 -2.03
N LYS A 127 -5.20 -5.70 -3.01
CA LYS A 127 -5.72 -6.34 -4.23
C LYS A 127 -4.62 -7.10 -4.99
N ILE A 128 -3.49 -6.46 -5.26
CA ILE A 128 -2.37 -7.10 -5.97
C ILE A 128 -1.84 -8.30 -5.16
N TYR A 129 -1.78 -8.15 -3.83
CA TYR A 129 -1.36 -9.23 -2.95
C TYR A 129 -2.30 -10.45 -3.03
N THR A 130 -3.62 -10.24 -3.05
CA THR A 130 -4.56 -11.37 -3.17
C THR A 130 -4.45 -12.12 -4.50
N GLU A 131 -3.87 -11.50 -5.52
CA GLU A 131 -3.62 -12.11 -6.83
C GLU A 131 -2.26 -12.84 -6.88
N SER A 132 -1.37 -12.61 -5.90
CA SER A 132 -0.01 -13.15 -5.87
C SER A 132 0.04 -14.63 -5.48
N ASP A 133 1.12 -15.30 -5.91
CA ASP A 133 1.32 -16.72 -5.58
C ASP A 133 1.62 -16.93 -4.10
N GLU A 134 2.29 -15.97 -3.44
CA GLU A 134 2.53 -16.02 -2.00
C GLU A 134 1.20 -16.06 -1.20
N PHE A 135 0.18 -15.31 -1.64
CA PHE A 135 -1.12 -15.37 -1.01
C PHE A 135 -1.80 -16.74 -1.21
N LYS A 136 -1.70 -17.30 -2.41
CA LYS A 136 -2.25 -18.64 -2.71
C LYS A 136 -1.58 -19.72 -1.86
N GLU A 137 -0.26 -19.67 -1.72
CA GLU A 137 0.51 -20.57 -0.86
C GLU A 137 0.12 -20.42 0.62
N LEU A 138 0.00 -19.18 1.11
CA LEU A 138 -0.41 -18.90 2.48
C LEU A 138 -1.80 -19.47 2.79
N VAL A 139 -2.77 -19.25 1.90
CA VAL A 139 -4.14 -19.78 2.05
C VAL A 139 -4.14 -21.30 1.98
N SER A 140 -3.40 -21.89 1.04
CA SER A 140 -3.27 -23.35 0.93
C SER A 140 -2.70 -23.97 2.22
N ASN A 141 -1.66 -23.36 2.80
CA ASN A 141 -1.04 -23.84 4.05
C ASN A 141 -1.93 -23.62 5.27
N THR A 142 -2.81 -22.63 5.24
CA THR A 142 -3.75 -22.36 6.35
C THR A 142 -4.94 -23.33 6.29
N LEU A 143 -5.45 -23.63 5.09
CA LEU A 143 -6.59 -24.55 4.89
C LEU A 143 -6.22 -26.02 5.11
N THR A 144 -4.96 -26.43 4.94
CA THR A 144 -4.51 -27.79 5.27
C THR A 144 -4.34 -28.03 6.77
N VAL A 145 -4.35 -26.98 7.61
CA VAL A 145 -4.18 -27.06 9.07
C VAL A 145 -5.52 -26.99 9.82
N VAL A 146 -6.61 -26.58 9.16
CA VAL A 146 -7.92 -26.39 9.79
C VAL A 146 -8.98 -27.22 9.05
N GLU A 147 -9.38 -28.37 9.61
CA GLU A 147 -10.72 -28.89 9.33
C GLU A 147 -11.76 -27.83 9.80
N GLU A 148 -12.66 -27.44 8.90
CA GLU A 148 -13.53 -26.25 8.95
C GLU A 148 -14.29 -26.01 10.28
N PRO A 149 -14.54 -24.73 10.63
CA PRO A 149 -15.93 -24.23 10.58
C PRO A 149 -16.04 -22.81 9.95
N PRO A 150 -17.26 -22.27 9.74
CA PRO A 150 -17.58 -21.45 8.59
C PRO A 150 -17.08 -20.01 8.69
N ILE A 151 -16.64 -19.51 7.53
CA ILE A 151 -16.29 -18.12 7.25
C ILE A 151 -17.44 -17.22 7.70
N THR A 152 -17.26 -16.54 8.83
CA THR A 152 -18.13 -15.43 9.22
C THR A 152 -17.55 -14.15 8.66
N GLN A 153 -18.32 -13.54 7.77
CA GLN A 153 -18.08 -12.27 7.11
C GLN A 153 -17.76 -11.15 8.11
N CYS A 154 -16.55 -10.57 8.04
CA CYS A 154 -16.26 -9.30 8.71
C CYS A 154 -15.93 -8.13 7.76
N PHE A 155 -16.02 -8.30 6.43
CA PHE A 155 -15.52 -7.27 5.49
C PHE A 155 -16.56 -6.52 4.62
N LEU A 156 -17.86 -6.59 4.93
CA LEU A 156 -18.88 -5.80 4.20
C LEU A 156 -19.58 -4.71 5.02
N ALA A 157 -19.13 -4.40 6.23
CA ALA A 157 -19.83 -3.48 7.13
C ALA A 157 -19.30 -2.03 7.14
N SER A 158 -18.62 -1.54 6.10
CA SER A 158 -18.17 -0.13 6.06
C SER A 158 -18.48 0.63 4.77
N GLN A 159 -19.27 0.05 3.86
CA GLN A 159 -19.81 0.78 2.71
C GLN A 159 -21.33 0.91 2.82
N THR A 160 -21.83 1.73 3.74
CA THR A 160 -23.10 2.44 3.52
C THR A 160 -23.13 3.78 4.27
N PHE A 161 -23.67 4.79 3.58
CA PHE A 161 -24.11 6.12 4.02
C PHE A 161 -23.10 7.28 4.10
N CYS A 162 -22.81 7.86 2.93
CA CYS A 162 -22.98 9.31 2.71
C CYS A 162 -23.35 9.57 1.24
N SER A 163 -24.60 9.25 0.88
CA SER A 163 -25.23 9.80 -0.32
C SER A 163 -26.09 11.00 0.08
N SER A 164 -25.51 12.20 -0.01
CA SER A 164 -26.28 13.43 -0.16
C SER A 164 -26.77 13.47 -1.61
N SER A 165 -28.06 13.19 -1.82
CA SER A 165 -28.73 13.36 -3.09
C SER A 165 -29.31 14.77 -3.19
N MET A 166 -28.69 15.63 -3.98
CA MET A 166 -29.32 16.81 -4.57
C MET A 166 -29.53 16.53 -6.07
N VAL A 167 -30.72 16.06 -6.45
CA VAL A 167 -31.25 16.30 -7.80
C VAL A 167 -32.78 16.16 -7.75
N ASP A 168 -33.45 17.30 -7.90
CA ASP A 168 -34.76 17.37 -8.55
C ASP A 168 -34.81 18.71 -9.29
N SER A 169 -34.70 18.67 -10.61
CA SER A 169 -35.49 19.51 -11.52
C SER A 169 -35.21 19.12 -12.97
N PRO A 170 -36.19 18.59 -13.71
CA PRO A 170 -36.18 18.58 -15.17
C PRO A 170 -36.95 19.81 -15.70
N VAL A 171 -36.59 20.31 -16.89
CA VAL A 171 -37.50 20.65 -18.01
C VAL A 171 -36.79 21.52 -19.07
N SER A 172 -36.71 20.92 -20.26
CA SER A 172 -36.88 21.43 -21.63
C SER A 172 -35.98 22.50 -22.30
N VAL A 173 -35.33 22.00 -23.36
CA VAL A 173 -35.34 22.45 -24.78
C VAL A 173 -34.87 23.88 -25.11
N ALA A 174 -33.75 23.93 -25.84
CA ALA A 174 -33.26 25.08 -26.59
C ALA A 174 -34.22 25.52 -27.71
N LYS A 175 -34.36 26.84 -27.89
CA LYS A 175 -34.40 27.50 -29.20
C LYS A 175 -34.08 29.00 -29.06
N ASN A 176 -32.96 29.40 -29.65
CA ASN A 176 -32.67 30.78 -30.04
C ASN A 176 -33.67 31.24 -31.10
N VAL A 177 -34.30 32.40 -30.91
CA VAL A 177 -34.65 33.33 -32.00
C VAL A 177 -34.48 34.77 -31.50
N PHE A 178 -33.76 35.54 -32.29
CA PHE A 178 -33.44 36.96 -32.18
C PHE A 178 -34.69 37.86 -32.22
N ASN A 179 -34.73 38.90 -31.38
CA ASN A 179 -34.62 40.31 -31.79
C ASN A 179 -34.57 41.23 -30.56
#